data_AF-A0A519CZP8-F1
#
_entry.id   AF-A0A519CZP8-F1
#
_cell.length_a   1.000
_cell.length_b   1.000
_cell.length_c   1.000
_cell.angle_alpha   90.00
_cell.angle_beta   90.00
_cell.angle_gamma   90.00
#
_symmetry.space_group_name_H-M   'P 1'
#
loop_
_entity.id
_entity.type
_entity.pdbx_description
1 polymer ?
#
loop_
_entity_poly.entity_id
_entity_poly.type
_entity_poly.pdbx_seq_one_letter_code
_entity_poly.pdbx_strand_id
1 'polypeptide(L)'
;MAGDMTTTVTYGILLLSLVGAAWFMLKKAKANKEAMMAENAPKVAGDDTLEGGAKDPEQFDEPDDDALDEMGDLLGLDDEEED
;
A
#
# COMPACT_ATOMS: atom_id res chain seq x y z
N MET A 1 6.99 31.19 49.38
CA MET A 1 5.90 30.19 49.34
C MET A 1 5.21 30.10 47.96
N ALA A 2 4.87 31.20 47.28
CA ALA A 2 4.12 31.14 46.02
C ALA A 2 4.89 30.54 44.81
N GLY A 3 6.19 30.85 44.66
CA GLY A 3 6.99 30.36 43.51
C GLY A 3 7.14 28.83 43.46
N ASP A 4 7.27 28.20 44.62
CA ASP A 4 7.46 26.74 44.72
C ASP A 4 6.17 25.98 44.37
N MET A 5 5.03 26.53 44.78
CA MET A 5 3.71 26.00 44.43
C MET A 5 3.40 26.18 42.94
N THR A 6 3.70 27.35 42.35
CA THR A 6 3.53 27.58 40.91
C THR A 6 4.38 26.62 40.08
N THR A 7 5.64 26.41 40.45
CA THR A 7 6.54 25.47 39.77
C THR A 7 6.04 24.04 39.87
N THR A 8 5.62 23.61 41.06
CA THR A 8 5.07 22.26 41.30
C THR A 8 3.81 22.01 40.47
N VAL A 9 2.87 22.97 40.45
CA VAL A 9 1.63 22.87 39.65
C VAL A 9 1.95 22.85 38.16
N THR A 10 2.89 23.67 37.70
CA THR A 10 3.30 23.71 36.29
C THR A 10 3.88 22.37 35.83
N TYR A 11 4.79 21.78 36.61
CA TYR A 11 5.32 20.44 36.31
C TYR A 11 4.25 19.35 36.38
N GLY A 12 3.30 19.45 37.32
CA GLY A 12 2.16 18.53 37.39
C GLY A 12 1.31 18.55 36.12
N ILE A 13 0.99 19.73 35.60
CA ILE A 13 0.22 19.88 34.35
C ILE A 13 1.03 19.36 33.16
N LEU A 14 2.33 19.67 33.09
CA LEU A 14 3.21 19.16 32.03
C LEU A 14 3.32 17.63 32.03
N LEU A 15 3.38 17.01 33.20
CA LEU A 15 3.47 15.55 33.30
C LEU A 15 2.15 14.90 32.88
N LEU A 16 1.01 15.48 33.28
CA LEU A 16 -0.32 15.03 32.85
C LEU A 16 -0.52 15.19 31.33
N SER A 17 -0.06 16.30 30.74
CA SER A 17 -0.16 16.51 29.30
C SER A 17 0.73 15.54 28.52
N LEU A 18 1.94 15.25 29.01
CA LEU A 18 2.84 14.26 28.43
C LEU A 18 2.21 12.86 28.45
N VAL A 19 1.63 12.44 29.59
CA VAL A 19 0.96 11.14 29.72
C VAL A 19 -0.26 11.07 28.79
N GLY A 20 -1.07 12.14 28.71
CA GLY A 20 -2.21 12.21 27.80
C GLY A 20 -1.80 12.09 26.33
N ALA A 21 -0.74 12.79 25.93
CA ALA A 21 -0.21 12.72 24.57
C ALA A 21 0.35 11.33 24.24
N ALA A 22 1.10 10.73 25.16
CA ALA A 22 1.63 9.38 25.00
C ALA A 22 0.51 8.35 24.82
N TRP A 23 -0.55 8.42 25.64
CA TRP A 23 -1.71 7.54 25.52
C TRP A 23 -2.42 7.71 24.17
N PHE A 24 -2.64 8.96 23.75
CA PHE A 24 -3.27 9.25 22.45
C PHE A 24 -2.46 8.72 21.28
N MET A 25 -1.14 8.92 21.30
CA MET A 25 -0.23 8.41 20.27
C MET A 25 -0.23 6.89 20.21
N LEU A 26 -0.16 6.20 21.36
CA LEU A 26 -0.22 4.74 21.41
C LEU A 26 -1.55 4.20 20.86
N LYS A 27 -2.68 4.84 21.19
CA LYS A 27 -4.00 4.47 20.65
C LYS A 27 -4.04 4.61 19.14
N LYS A 28 -3.54 5.73 18.59
CA LYS A 28 -3.51 5.99 17.14
C LYS A 28 -2.51 5.09 16.41
N ALA A 29 -1.34 4.85 17.01
CA ALA A 29 -0.32 3.96 16.46
C ALA A 29 -0.82 2.52 16.33
N LYS A 30 -1.62 2.04 17.29
CA LYS A 30 -2.24 0.71 17.19
C LYS A 30 -3.19 0.61 15.99
N ALA A 31 -4.06 1.61 15.81
CA ALA A 31 -4.98 1.64 14.67
C ALA A 31 -4.25 1.74 13.32
N ASN A 32 -3.19 2.56 13.24
CA ASN A 32 -2.37 2.67 12.04
C ASN A 32 -1.59 1.37 11.76
N LYS A 33 -1.12 0.68 12.80
CA LYS A 33 -0.43 -0.60 12.66
C LYS A 33 -1.35 -1.69 12.12
N GLU A 34 -2.61 -1.73 12.57
CA GLU A 34 -3.60 -2.66 12.04
C GLU A 34 -3.91 -2.40 10.56
N ALA A 35 -4.09 -1.13 10.17
CA ALA A 35 -4.26 -0.76 8.76
C ALA A 35 -3.05 -1.11 7.90
N MET A 36 -1.83 -0.82 8.39
CA MET A 36 -0.59 -1.15 7.70
C MET A 36 -0.39 -2.66 7.57
N MET A 37 -0.74 -3.45 8.61
CA MET A 37 -0.66 -4.91 8.56
C MET A 37 -1.69 -5.51 7.60
N ALA A 38 -2.86 -4.89 7.45
CA ALA A 38 -3.86 -5.31 6.46
C ALA A 38 -3.42 -4.98 5.02
N GLU A 39 -2.85 -3.79 4.80
CA GLU A 39 -2.34 -3.37 3.49
C GLU A 39 -1.10 -4.16 3.06
N ASN A 40 -0.23 -4.52 4.01
CA ASN A 40 0.97 -5.33 3.76
C ASN A 40 0.76 -6.81 4.05
N ALA A 41 -0.49 -7.26 4.22
CA ALA A 41 -0.79 -8.68 4.28
C ALA A 41 -0.29 -9.34 2.98
N PRO A 42 0.29 -10.55 3.04
CA PRO A 42 0.77 -11.23 1.85
C PRO A 42 -0.39 -11.36 0.87
N LYS A 43 -0.28 -10.73 -0.30
CA LYS A 43 -1.28 -10.84 -1.36
C LYS A 43 -1.37 -12.31 -1.77
N VAL A 44 -2.46 -12.97 -1.40
CA VAL A 44 -2.74 -14.34 -1.80
C VAL A 44 -3.17 -14.32 -3.26
N ALA A 45 -2.53 -15.12 -4.10
CA ALA A 45 -2.92 -15.25 -5.50
C ALA A 45 -4.39 -15.71 -5.57
N GLY A 46 -5.24 -14.91 -6.22
CA GLY A 46 -6.70 -15.14 -6.32
C GLY A 46 -7.57 -14.25 -5.44
N ASP A 47 -7.01 -13.47 -4.51
CA ASP A 47 -7.76 -12.46 -3.71
C ASP A 47 -7.75 -11.05 -4.35
N ASP A 48 -6.94 -10.84 -5.39
CA ASP A 48 -6.94 -9.58 -6.14
C ASP A 48 -8.11 -9.54 -7.12
N THR A 49 -8.67 -8.36 -7.36
CA THR A 49 -9.77 -8.15 -8.32
C THR A 49 -9.40 -8.56 -9.75
N LEU A 50 -8.10 -8.61 -10.07
CA LEU A 50 -7.59 -9.21 -11.29
C LEU A 50 -7.48 -10.73 -11.11
N GLU A 51 -8.40 -11.45 -11.76
CA GLU A 51 -8.40 -12.91 -11.86
C GLU A 51 -7.19 -13.38 -12.69
N GLY A 52 -6.02 -13.43 -12.06
CA GLY A 52 -4.77 -13.95 -12.62
C GLY A 52 -4.66 -15.48 -12.52
N GLY A 53 -5.79 -16.18 -12.51
CA GLY A 53 -5.83 -17.64 -12.52
C GLY A 53 -5.39 -18.20 -13.88
N ALA A 54 -4.99 -19.48 -13.90
CA ALA A 54 -4.75 -20.18 -15.16
C ALA A 54 -6.08 -20.29 -15.92
N LYS A 55 -6.23 -19.50 -16.98
CA LYS A 55 -7.37 -19.60 -17.90
C LYS A 55 -7.11 -20.71 -18.90
N ASP A 56 -8.18 -21.41 -19.27
CA ASP A 56 -8.14 -22.45 -20.29
C ASP A 56 -7.78 -21.79 -21.64
N PRO A 57 -6.76 -22.29 -22.37
CA PRO A 57 -6.39 -21.75 -23.68
C PRO A 57 -7.56 -21.64 -24.66
N GLU A 58 -8.56 -22.52 -24.57
CA GLU A 58 -9.75 -22.50 -25.41
C GLU A 58 -10.69 -21.30 -25.14
N GLN A 59 -10.44 -20.51 -24.09
CA GLN A 59 -11.19 -19.29 -23.75
C GLN A 59 -10.63 -18.02 -24.41
N PHE A 60 -9.49 -18.12 -25.10
CA PHE A 60 -8.90 -16.99 -25.83
C PHE A 60 -9.31 -17.09 -27.29
N ASP A 61 -9.87 -16.00 -27.83
CA ASP A 61 -10.11 -15.87 -29.26
C ASP A 61 -8.77 -15.71 -29.99
N GLU A 62 -8.71 -16.17 -31.24
CA GLU A 62 -7.55 -15.92 -32.10
C GLU A 62 -7.40 -14.40 -32.32
N PRO A 63 -6.20 -13.83 -32.12
CA PRO A 63 -5.98 -12.40 -32.33
C PRO A 63 -6.25 -12.02 -33.79
N ASP A 64 -6.75 -10.81 -34.01
CA ASP A 64 -6.94 -10.27 -35.35
C ASP A 64 -5.62 -9.77 -35.96
N ASP A 65 -5.65 -9.49 -37.26
CA ASP A 65 -4.46 -9.05 -38.01
C ASP A 65 -3.85 -7.76 -37.41
N ASP A 66 -4.70 -6.83 -36.96
CA ASP A 66 -4.25 -5.58 -36.33
C ASP A 66 -3.50 -5.85 -35.00
N ALA A 67 -3.96 -6.81 -34.18
CA ALA A 67 -3.25 -7.21 -32.96
C ALA A 67 -1.95 -7.98 -33.24
N LEU A 68 -1.91 -8.75 -34.35
CA LEU A 68 -0.70 -9.44 -34.78
C LEU A 68 0.38 -8.46 -35.27
N ASP A 69 -0.01 -7.40 -35.99
CA ASP A 69 0.88 -6.35 -36.45
C ASP A 69 1.47 -5.57 -35.25
N GLU A 70 0.64 -5.18 -34.26
CA GLU A 70 1.15 -4.52 -33.04
C GLU A 70 2.13 -5.42 -32.26
N MET A 71 1.91 -6.73 -32.25
CA MET A 71 2.87 -7.68 -31.67
C MET A 71 4.16 -7.77 -32.49
N GLY A 72 4.10 -7.63 -33.81
CA GLY A 72 5.25 -7.55 -34.70
C GLY A 72 6.15 -6.35 -34.38
N ASP A 73 5.55 -5.17 -34.26
CA ASP A 73 6.22 -3.93 -33.86
C ASP A 73 6.93 -4.08 -32.50
N LEU A 74 6.23 -4.69 -31.52
CA LEU A 74 6.76 -4.91 -30.17
C LEU A 74 7.92 -5.92 -30.15
N LEU A 75 7.94 -6.86 -31.09
CA LEU A 75 9.00 -7.85 -31.25
C LEU A 75 10.16 -7.34 -32.13
N GLY A 76 10.02 -6.15 -32.72
CA GLY A 76 11.03 -5.56 -33.62
C GLY A 76 11.16 -6.32 -34.94
N LEU A 77 10.11 -7.04 -35.37
CA LEU A 77 10.14 -7.79 -36.63
C LEU A 77 10.16 -6.86 -37.85
N ASP A 78 9.64 -5.65 -37.71
CA ASP A 78 9.72 -4.58 -38.70
C ASP A 78 11.15 -4.10 -38.97
N ASP A 79 12.04 -4.19 -37.98
CA ASP A 79 13.45 -3.83 -38.11
C ASP A 79 14.28 -4.92 -38.82
N GLU A 80 13.76 -6.15 -38.92
CA GLU A 80 14.42 -7.30 -39.57
C GLU A 80 14.09 -7.42 -41.07
N GLU A 81 13.07 -6.71 -41.57
CA GLU A 81 12.68 -6.72 -42.99
C GLU A 81 13.47 -5.73 -43.90
N GLU A 82 14.35 -4.90 -43.32
CA GLU A 82 15.12 -3.87 -44.05
C GLU A 82 16.53 -4.29 -44.55
N ASP A 83 16.93 -5.57 -44.46
CA ASP A 83 18.24 -6.10 -44.95
C ASP A 83 18.16 -7.10 -46.13
#